data_AF-A0A5S9M3Y5-F1
#
_entry.id   AF-A0A5S9M3Y5-F1
#
_cell.length_a   1.000
_cell.length_b   1.000
_cell.length_c   1.000
_cell.angle_alpha   90.00
_cell.angle_beta   90.00
_cell.angle_gamma   90.00
#
_symmetry.space_group_name_H-M   'P 1'
#
loop_
_entity.id
_entity.type
_entity.pdbx_description
1 polymer ?
#
loop_
_entity_poly.entity_id
_entity_poly.type
_entity_poly.pdbx_seq_one_letter_code
_entity_poly.pdbx_strand_id
1 'polypeptide(L)' 'MTTEPPLGVIPKWLHDERRTEDIAAAIERRISARSEIPLEWFEEYNNLIKHQVKK' A
#
# COMPACT_ATOMS: atom_id res chain seq x y z
N MET A 1 21.84 8.00 -17.04
CA MET A 1 22.21 7.38 -15.75
C MET A 1 21.03 6.49 -15.38
N THR A 2 21.21 5.18 -15.34
CA THR A 2 20.12 4.23 -15.10
C THR A 2 19.61 4.38 -13.68
N THR A 3 18.36 4.82 -13.55
CA THR A 3 17.64 5.04 -12.28
C THR A 3 17.19 3.73 -11.65
N GLU A 4 17.99 2.68 -11.78
CA GLU A 4 17.67 1.37 -11.24
C GLU A 4 18.08 1.35 -9.77
N PRO A 5 17.18 0.93 -8.87
CA PRO A 5 17.52 0.86 -7.46
C PRO A 5 18.65 -0.15 -7.23
N PRO A 6 19.42 0.02 -6.14
CA PRO A 6 20.46 -0.92 -5.76
C PRO A 6 19.92 -2.36 -5.70
N LEU A 7 20.76 -3.34 -6.02
CA LEU A 7 20.40 -4.75 -5.96
C LEU A 7 19.77 -5.11 -4.60
N GLY A 8 18.57 -5.68 -4.65
CA GLY A 8 17.79 -6.05 -3.46
C GLY A 8 16.85 -4.96 -2.92
N VAL A 9 16.91 -3.73 -3.44
CA VAL A 9 15.99 -2.65 -3.07
C VAL A 9 14.81 -2.64 -4.03
N ILE A 10 13.61 -2.84 -3.49
CA ILE A 10 12.38 -2.76 -4.28
C ILE A 10 12.15 -1.29 -4.67
N PRO A 11 11.89 -0.98 -5.96
CA PRO A 11 11.49 0.35 -6.37
C PRO A 11 10.28 0.82 -5.57
N LYS A 12 10.28 2.07 -5.11
CA LYS A 12 9.20 2.63 -4.30
C LYS A 12 7.81 2.40 -4.91
N TRP A 13 7.65 2.59 -6.22
CA TRP A 13 6.37 2.38 -6.89
C TRP A 13 5.85 0.94 -6.77
N LEU A 14 6.74 -0.06 -6.84
CA LEU A 14 6.37 -1.48 -6.73
C LEU A 14 6.09 -1.85 -5.26
N HIS A 15 6.86 -1.28 -4.34
CA HIS A 15 6.60 -1.42 -2.91
C HIS A 15 5.23 -0.84 -2.54
N ASP A 16 4.93 0.38 -3.00
CA ASP A 16 3.69 1.10 -2.70
C ASP A 16 2.47 0.39 -3.30
N GLU A 17 2.59 -0.18 -4.50
CA GLU A 17 1.55 -1.02 -5.12
C GLU A 17 1.25 -2.26 -4.28
N ARG A 18 2.27 -3.06 -3.96
CA ARG A 18 2.12 -4.24 -3.09
C ARG A 18 1.54 -3.89 -1.73
N ARG A 19 2.00 -2.79 -1.13
CA ARG A 19 1.51 -2.32 0.16
C ARG A 19 0.02 -1.95 0.11
N THR A 20 -0.42 -1.36 -1.00
CA THR A 20 -1.83 -1.00 -1.21
C THR A 20 -2.71 -2.26 -1.24
N GLU A 21 -2.28 -3.29 -1.96
CA GLU A 21 -2.97 -4.58 -2.04
C GLU A 21 -3.03 -5.28 -0.68
N ASP A 22 -1.91 -5.29 0.05
CA ASP A 22 -1.81 -5.90 1.38
C ASP A 22 -2.79 -5.26 2.38
N ILE A 23 -2.87 -3.92 2.38
CA ILE A 23 -3.78 -3.18 3.26
C ILE A 23 -5.23 -3.45 2.87
N ALA A 24 -5.57 -3.42 1.57
CA ALA A 24 -6.92 -3.69 1.10
C ALA A 24 -7.38 -5.10 1.52
N ALA A 25 -6.54 -6.12 1.29
CA ALA A 25 -6.85 -7.48 1.68
C ALA A 25 -6.96 -7.64 3.22
N ALA A 26 -6.16 -6.90 4.00
CA ALA A 26 -6.26 -6.92 5.46
C ALA A 26 -7.57 -6.28 5.97
N ILE A 27 -7.99 -5.17 5.35
CA ILE A 27 -9.27 -4.51 5.62
C ILE A 27 -10.42 -5.47 5.31
N GLU A 28 -10.43 -6.10 4.13
CA GLU A 28 -11.46 -7.06 3.74
C GLU A 28 -11.59 -8.21 4.74
N ARG A 29 -10.47 -8.81 5.16
CA ARG A 29 -10.47 -9.88 6.18
C ARG A 29 -11.11 -9.42 7.49
N ARG A 30 -10.82 -8.20 7.95
CA ARG A 30 -11.43 -7.65 9.18
C ARG A 30 -12.92 -7.38 9.02
N ILE A 31 -13.35 -6.88 7.86
CA ILE A 31 -14.79 -6.72 7.53
C ILE A 31 -15.50 -8.07 7.60
N SER A 32 -14.95 -9.11 6.96
CA SER A 32 -15.51 -10.46 7.00
C SER A 32 -15.61 -11.02 8.43
N ALA A 33 -14.63 -10.70 9.28
CA ALA A 33 -14.61 -11.09 10.69
C ALA A 33 -15.44 -10.16 11.60
N ARG A 34 -16.13 -9.14 11.06
CA ARG A 34 -16.85 -8.09 11.82
C ARG A 34 -15.98 -7.47 12.93
N SER A 35 -14.70 -7.33 12.67
CA SER A 35 -13.74 -6.75 13.60
C SER A 35 -13.59 -5.26 13.34
N GLU A 36 -13.27 -4.50 14.40
CA GLU A 36 -12.87 -3.09 14.27
C GLU A 36 -11.69 -2.99 13.30
N ILE A 37 -11.55 -1.87 12.58
CA ILE A 37 -10.46 -1.64 11.64
C ILE A 37 -9.74 -0.36 12.06
N PRO A 38 -8.41 -0.36 12.21
CA PRO A 38 -7.69 0.83 12.64
C PRO A 38 -7.80 1.93 11.58
N LEU A 39 -8.04 3.17 12.02
CA LEU A 39 -8.16 4.32 11.12
C LEU A 39 -6.88 4.54 10.30
N GLU A 40 -5.71 4.29 10.93
CA GLU A 40 -4.39 4.46 10.30
C GLU A 40 -4.24 3.64 9.02
N TRP A 41 -4.92 2.48 8.92
CA TRP A 41 -4.88 1.63 7.71
C TRP A 41 -5.57 2.32 6.55
N PHE A 42 -6.72 2.95 6.79
CA PHE A 42 -7.42 3.72 5.77
C PHE A 42 -6.63 4.97 5.38
N GLU A 43 -5.99 5.64 6.34
CA GLU A 43 -5.11 6.79 6.08
C GLU A 43 -3.92 6.39 5.20
N GLU A 44 -3.24 5.29 5.53
CA GLU A 44 -2.13 4.75 4.75
C GLU A 44 -2.59 4.37 3.34
N TYR A 45 -3.67 3.62 3.21
CA TYR A 45 -4.25 3.25 1.91
C TYR A 45 -4.58 4.49 1.06
N ASN A 46 -5.29 5.45 1.63
CA ASN A 46 -5.66 6.69 0.93
C ASN A 46 -4.43 7.50 0.51
N ASN A 47 -3.38 7.52 1.35
CA ASN A 47 -2.13 8.17 1.00
C ASN A 47 -1.43 7.45 -0.16
N LEU A 48 -1.37 6.12 -0.16
CA LEU A 48 -0.76 5.35 -1.25
C LEU A 48 -1.48 5.60 -2.58
N ILE A 49 -2.82 5.54 -2.60
CA ILE A 49 -3.62 5.84 -3.80
C ILE A 49 -3.36 7.26 -4.31
N LYS A 50 -3.33 8.28 -3.43
CA LYS A 50 -3.03 9.67 -3.81
C LYS A 50 -1.64 9.81 -4.45
N HIS A 51 -0.66 9.05 -3.99
CA HIS A 51 0.68 9.06 -4.57
C HIS A 51 0.76 8.32 -5.91
N GLN A 52 -0.07 7.30 -6.13
CA GLN A 52 -0.17 6.61 -7.42
C GLN A 52 -0.86 7.45 -8.50
N VAL A 53 -1.90 8.22 -8.14
CA VAL A 53 -2.66 9.06 -9.11
C VAL A 53 -1.87 10.29 -9.57
N LYS A 54 -0.85 10.72 -8.80
CA LYS A 54 0.01 11.87 -9.16
C LYS A 54 1.13 11.54 -10.16
N LYS A 55 1.10 10.36 -10.79
CA LYS A 55 2.14 9.88 -11.70
C LYS A 55 1.87 10.29 -13.14
#